data_AF-A0A2U3PUL3-F1
#
_entry.id   AF-A0A2U3PUL3-F1
#
_cell.length_a   1.000
_cell.length_b   1.000
_cell.length_c   1.000
_cell.angle_alpha   90.00
_cell.angle_beta   90.00
_cell.angle_gamma   90.00
#
_symmetry.space_group_name_H-M   'P 1'
#
loop_
_entity.id
_entity.type
_entity.pdbx_description
1 polymer ?
#
loop_
_entity_poly.entity_id
_entity_poly.type
_entity_poly.pdbx_seq_one_letter_code
_entity_poly.pdbx_strand_id
1 'polypeptide(L)'
;MSNNASQANAEVDSGEVVQADLPMYFPANRVKRVATRMKKLLRTQGVHITHMEALDLSVQLLGFADWTEFCRRDLNAPLSPSDEQLSDEAFVARDDFQMEVLAEAGFAKYARLVLDVTNPTGARLGRTALAVEVLTQSAT
;
A
#
# COMPACT_ATOMS: atom_id res chain seq x y z
N MET A 1 45.75 45.47 23.76
CA MET A 1 46.05 45.29 22.32
C MET A 1 45.92 43.81 22.03
N SER A 2 44.72 43.37 21.63
CA SER A 2 44.41 42.87 20.28
C SER A 2 44.13 41.36 20.39
N ASN A 3 42.86 40.98 20.57
CA ASN A 3 41.96 40.50 19.52
C ASN A 3 42.59 39.43 18.62
N ASN A 4 42.14 38.19 18.76
CA ASN A 4 41.50 37.52 17.62
C ASN A 4 40.69 36.31 18.07
N ALA A 5 39.37 36.50 18.10
CA ALA A 5 38.42 35.44 17.89
C ALA A 5 38.50 35.06 16.40
N SER A 6 38.80 33.80 16.09
CA SER A 6 38.58 33.24 14.76
C SER A 6 37.52 32.16 14.87
N GLN A 7 36.36 32.53 14.34
CA GLN A 7 35.26 31.68 13.97
C GLN A 7 35.77 30.59 13.01
N ALA A 8 35.41 29.34 13.28
CA ALA A 8 35.35 28.29 12.26
C ALA A 8 33.87 27.93 12.11
N ASN A 9 33.22 28.56 11.14
CA ASN A 9 31.90 28.19 10.68
C ASN A 9 32.03 27.25 9.48
N ALA A 10 31.20 26.22 9.52
CA ALA A 10 30.55 25.58 8.38
C ALA A 10 31.43 24.84 7.35
N GLU A 11 31.59 23.54 7.58
CA GLU A 11 31.19 22.55 6.57
C GLU A 11 30.23 21.57 7.27
N VAL A 12 28.93 21.89 7.21
CA VAL A 12 27.92 20.86 7.42
C VAL A 12 27.89 20.08 6.11
N ASP A 13 28.71 19.03 6.09
CA ASP A 13 28.61 17.95 5.11
C ASP A 13 27.14 17.55 5.06
N SER A 14 26.52 17.88 3.94
CA SER A 14 25.15 17.50 3.63
C SER A 14 25.19 16.01 3.33
N GLY A 15 25.34 15.24 4.41
CA GLY A 15 25.10 13.82 4.44
C GLY A 15 23.69 13.62 3.91
N GLU A 16 23.65 13.28 2.63
CA GLU A 16 22.53 12.71 1.93
C GLU A 16 21.77 11.84 2.93
N VAL A 17 20.58 12.30 3.31
CA VAL A 17 19.67 11.49 4.11
C VAL A 17 19.25 10.38 3.17
N VAL A 18 20.07 9.32 3.10
CA VAL A 18 19.70 8.04 2.52
C VAL A 18 18.51 7.62 3.35
N GLN A 19 17.33 7.91 2.81
CA GLN A 19 16.05 7.62 3.39
C GLN A 19 16.02 6.11 3.49
N ALA A 20 16.43 5.60 4.66
CA ALA A 20 16.73 4.20 4.86
C ALA A 20 15.58 3.36 4.30
N ASP A 21 15.94 2.35 3.50
CA ASP A 21 15.07 1.28 3.01
C ASP A 21 14.41 0.57 4.20
N LEU A 22 13.42 1.21 4.82
CA LEU A 22 12.77 0.65 5.99
C LEU A 22 11.89 -0.49 5.49
N PRO A 23 12.17 -1.74 5.91
CA PRO A 23 11.36 -2.87 5.53
C PRO A 23 9.92 -2.63 5.95
N MET A 24 8.97 -2.86 5.05
CA MET A 24 7.58 -2.64 5.41
C MET A 24 7.07 -3.78 6.30
N TYR A 25 6.88 -3.46 7.58
CA TYR A 25 6.24 -4.37 8.51
C TYR A 25 4.73 -4.38 8.24
N PHE A 26 4.21 -5.54 7.87
CA PHE A 26 2.77 -5.82 7.85
C PHE A 26 2.40 -6.63 9.08
N PRO A 27 2.24 -6.01 10.27
CA PRO A 27 1.78 -6.75 11.43
C PRO A 27 0.37 -7.26 11.18
N ALA A 28 0.00 -8.38 11.83
CA ALA A 28 -1.35 -8.94 11.80
C ALA A 28 -2.46 -7.89 12.03
N ASN A 29 -2.19 -6.88 12.87
CA ASN A 29 -3.11 -5.77 13.13
C ASN A 29 -3.41 -4.91 11.90
N ARG A 30 -2.45 -4.75 10.98
CA ARG A 30 -2.66 -4.01 9.73
C ARG A 30 -3.61 -4.76 8.80
N VAL A 31 -3.39 -6.05 8.60
CA VAL A 31 -4.30 -6.90 7.80
C VAL A 31 -5.71 -6.89 8.38
N LYS A 32 -5.86 -7.02 9.70
CA LYS A 32 -7.16 -6.91 10.38
C LYS A 32 -7.88 -5.58 10.11
N ARG A 33 -7.13 -4.47 10.05
CA ARG A 33 -7.68 -3.15 9.70
C ARG A 33 -8.12 -3.08 8.23
N VAL A 34 -7.32 -3.61 7.31
CA VAL A 34 -7.65 -3.71 5.88
C VAL A 34 -8.92 -4.54 5.71
N ALA A 35 -8.99 -5.73 6.28
CA ALA A 35 -10.17 -6.61 6.26
C ALA A 35 -11.42 -5.90 6.81
N THR A 36 -11.28 -5.15 7.91
CA THR A 36 -12.39 -4.39 8.48
C THR A 36 -12.89 -3.29 7.53
N ARG A 37 -11.97 -2.56 6.89
CA ARG A 37 -12.32 -1.51 5.92
C ARG A 37 -12.97 -2.10 4.68
N MET A 38 -12.40 -3.17 4.13
CA MET A 38 -12.92 -3.91 2.98
C MET A 38 -14.33 -4.42 3.24
N LYS A 39 -14.56 -5.10 4.37
CA LYS A 39 -15.89 -5.56 4.76
C LYS A 39 -16.91 -4.42 4.85
N LYS A 40 -16.53 -3.29 5.45
CA LYS A 40 -17.41 -2.11 5.54
C LYS A 40 -17.72 -1.54 4.15
N LEU A 41 -16.72 -1.44 3.28
CA LEU A 41 -16.86 -0.94 1.92
C LEU A 41 -17.78 -1.84 1.08
N LEU A 42 -17.54 -3.14 1.05
CA LEU A 42 -18.37 -4.08 0.30
C LEU A 42 -19.82 -4.06 0.78
N ARG A 43 -20.02 -3.91 2.10
CA ARG A 43 -21.36 -3.76 2.67
C ARG A 43 -22.09 -2.50 2.18
N THR A 44 -21.39 -1.37 1.94
CA THR A 44 -22.05 -0.18 1.36
C THR A 44 -22.45 -0.39 -0.10
N GLN A 45 -21.82 -1.35 -0.78
CA GLN A 45 -22.16 -1.76 -2.15
C GLN A 45 -23.21 -2.89 -2.20
N GLY A 46 -23.79 -3.28 -1.05
CA GLY A 46 -24.78 -4.37 -0.96
C GLY A 46 -24.18 -5.77 -0.95
N VAL A 47 -22.86 -5.89 -0.78
CA VAL A 47 -22.15 -7.18 -0.75
C VAL A 47 -21.79 -7.55 0.68
N HIS A 48 -22.25 -8.72 1.11
CA HIS A 48 -22.08 -9.19 2.49
C HIS A 48 -21.04 -10.30 2.54
N ILE A 49 -19.89 -10.00 3.14
CA ILE A 49 -18.87 -10.99 3.49
C ILE A 49 -18.67 -11.04 5.01
N THR A 50 -18.30 -12.21 5.50
CA THR A 50 -17.87 -12.45 6.87
C THR A 50 -16.54 -11.75 7.15
N HIS A 51 -16.17 -11.66 8.43
CA HIS A 51 -14.85 -11.11 8.76
C HIS A 51 -13.71 -12.04 8.32
N MET A 52 -13.94 -13.35 8.33
CA MET A 52 -12.94 -14.33 7.94
C MET A 52 -12.65 -14.25 6.44
N GLU A 53 -13.68 -14.23 5.60
CA GLU A 53 -13.51 -14.02 4.15
C GLU A 53 -12.75 -12.71 3.85
N ALA A 54 -13.04 -11.64 4.58
CA ALA A 54 -12.30 -10.38 4.43
C ALA A 54 -10.83 -10.47 4.86
N LEU A 55 -10.50 -11.31 5.86
CA LEU A 55 -9.12 -11.55 6.29
C LEU A 55 -8.35 -12.37 5.27
N ASP A 56 -8.95 -13.46 4.79
CA ASP A 56 -8.34 -14.32 3.76
C ASP A 56 -8.09 -13.52 2.49
N LEU A 57 -9.09 -12.76 2.03
CA LEU A 57 -8.92 -11.89 0.86
C LEU A 57 -7.83 -10.84 1.08
N SER A 58 -7.72 -10.26 2.29
CA SER A 58 -6.68 -9.25 2.58
C SER A 58 -5.26 -9.81 2.52
N VAL A 59 -5.04 -11.09 2.84
CA VAL A 59 -3.72 -11.70 2.75
C VAL A 59 -3.43 -12.30 1.38
N GLN A 60 -4.47 -12.68 0.62
CA GLN A 60 -4.34 -13.02 -0.80
C GLN A 60 -3.84 -11.84 -1.62
N LEU A 61 -4.29 -10.63 -1.32
CA LEU A 61 -3.74 -9.39 -1.92
C LEU A 61 -2.26 -9.15 -1.61
N LEU A 62 -1.69 -9.89 -0.65
CA LEU A 62 -0.28 -9.87 -0.26
C LEU A 62 0.48 -11.12 -0.75
N GLY A 63 -0.17 -12.01 -1.51
CA GLY A 63 0.43 -13.23 -2.07
C GLY A 63 0.34 -14.48 -1.19
N PHE A 64 -0.45 -14.47 -0.11
CA PHE A 64 -0.68 -15.66 0.75
C PHE A 64 -1.98 -16.36 0.36
N ALA A 65 -2.05 -17.69 0.50
CA ALA A 65 -3.26 -18.45 0.22
C ALA A 65 -4.40 -18.12 1.20
N ASP A 66 -4.09 -18.04 2.51
CA ASP A 66 -5.08 -17.78 3.56
C ASP A 66 -4.47 -17.14 4.83
N TRP A 67 -5.35 -16.71 5.74
CA TRP A 67 -4.95 -16.07 7.00
C TRP A 67 -4.09 -16.97 7.88
N THR A 68 -4.29 -18.28 7.83
CA THR A 68 -3.52 -19.25 8.61
C THR A 68 -2.09 -19.31 8.11
N GLU A 69 -1.87 -19.37 6.79
CA GLU A 69 -0.55 -19.29 6.19
C GLU A 69 0.16 -17.99 6.55
N PHE A 70 -0.52 -16.85 6.41
CA PHE A 70 0.02 -15.56 6.82
C PHE A 70 0.45 -15.54 8.29
N CYS A 71 -0.27 -16.22 9.18
CA CYS A 71 0.05 -16.28 10.61
C CYS A 71 1.21 -17.23 10.95
N ARG A 72 1.56 -18.17 10.07
CA ARG A 72 2.68 -19.11 10.30
C ARG A 72 4.05 -18.48 10.02
N ARG A 73 4.09 -17.36 9.29
CA ARG A 73 5.34 -16.65 9.00
C ARG A 73 5.87 -15.92 10.24
N ASP A 74 7.12 -15.47 10.17
CA ASP A 74 7.63 -14.48 11.12
C ASP A 74 6.92 -13.13 10.90
N LEU A 75 6.04 -12.75 11.82
CA LEU A 75 5.30 -11.49 11.77
C LEU A 75 6.21 -10.26 11.93
N ASN A 76 7.44 -10.45 12.41
CA ASN A 76 8.48 -9.43 12.52
C ASN A 76 9.39 -9.40 11.28
N ALA A 77 9.19 -10.25 10.28
CA ALA A 77 9.85 -10.10 9.01
C ALA A 77 9.11 -9.05 8.14
N PRO A 78 9.85 -8.25 7.35
CA PRO A 78 9.25 -7.46 6.28
C PRO A 78 8.33 -8.30 5.41
N LEU A 79 7.19 -7.73 5.06
CA LEU A 79 6.53 -8.12 3.81
C LEU A 79 6.99 -7.16 2.72
N SER A 80 6.84 -7.58 1.46
CA SER A 80 7.42 -6.94 0.27
C SER A 80 7.50 -5.40 0.32
N PRO A 81 8.42 -4.76 -0.42
CA PRO A 81 8.59 -3.30 -0.42
C PRO A 81 7.27 -2.53 -0.56
N SER A 82 7.19 -1.34 0.04
CA SER A 82 6.04 -0.45 -0.16
C SER A 82 5.91 -0.03 -1.61
N ASP A 83 4.71 0.40 -1.99
CA ASP A 83 4.45 0.84 -3.36
C ASP A 83 5.36 2.04 -3.74
N GLU A 84 5.80 2.84 -2.76
CA GLU A 84 6.75 3.94 -2.92
C GLU A 84 8.19 3.47 -3.21
N GLN A 85 8.52 2.23 -2.86
CA GLN A 85 9.82 1.60 -3.05
C GLN A 85 9.87 0.73 -4.32
N LEU A 86 8.75 0.53 -4.99
CA LEU A 86 8.69 -0.23 -6.23
C LEU A 86 9.09 0.63 -7.43
N SER A 87 9.70 0.00 -8.43
CA SER A 87 9.71 0.56 -9.78
C SER A 87 8.27 0.63 -10.32
N ASP A 88 8.03 1.49 -11.32
CA ASP A 88 6.71 1.57 -11.94
C ASP A 88 6.29 0.20 -12.52
N GLU A 89 7.20 -0.59 -13.07
CA GLU A 89 6.90 -1.95 -13.58
C GLU A 89 6.50 -2.91 -12.46
N ALA A 90 7.22 -2.90 -11.34
CA ALA A 90 6.89 -3.75 -10.20
C ALA A 90 5.57 -3.33 -9.54
N PHE A 91 5.27 -2.03 -9.54
CA PHE A 91 3.99 -1.51 -9.09
C PHE A 91 2.84 -1.98 -9.99
N VAL A 92 2.98 -1.88 -11.31
CA VAL A 92 1.98 -2.36 -12.27
C VAL A 92 1.74 -3.85 -12.11
N ALA A 93 2.80 -4.67 -12.02
CA ALA A 93 2.66 -6.11 -11.82
C ALA A 93 1.93 -6.47 -10.52
N ARG A 94 2.16 -5.70 -9.45
CA ARG A 94 1.43 -5.88 -8.18
C ARG A 94 -0.03 -5.46 -8.31
N ASP A 95 -0.32 -4.34 -8.95
CA ASP A 95 -1.68 -3.85 -9.18
C ASP A 95 -2.50 -4.85 -10.02
N ASP A 96 -1.89 -5.41 -11.07
CA ASP A 96 -2.49 -6.45 -11.92
C ASP A 96 -2.78 -7.72 -11.10
N PHE A 97 -1.80 -8.22 -10.34
CA PHE A 97 -1.99 -9.35 -9.44
C PHE A 97 -3.15 -9.14 -8.46
N GLN A 98 -3.22 -7.96 -7.83
CA GLN A 98 -4.27 -7.64 -6.87
C GLN A 98 -5.66 -7.53 -7.51
N MET A 99 -5.73 -7.04 -8.76
CA MET A 99 -6.96 -7.04 -9.55
C MET A 99 -7.42 -8.45 -9.90
N GLU A 100 -6.51 -9.32 -10.30
CA GLU A 100 -6.80 -10.73 -10.60
C GLU A 100 -7.32 -11.47 -9.36
N VAL A 101 -6.67 -11.32 -8.20
CA VAL A 101 -7.12 -11.90 -6.93
C VAL A 101 -8.56 -11.49 -6.61
N LEU A 102 -8.90 -10.20 -6.77
CA LEU A 102 -10.25 -9.72 -6.53
C LEU A 102 -11.24 -10.25 -7.56
N ALA A 103 -10.83 -10.40 -8.82
CA ALA A 103 -11.67 -10.95 -9.87
C ALA A 103 -12.00 -12.42 -9.61
N GLU A 104 -11.00 -13.23 -9.28
CA GLU A 104 -11.14 -14.66 -8.96
C GLU A 104 -12.02 -14.88 -7.72
N ALA A 105 -11.92 -14.00 -6.73
CA ALA A 105 -12.76 -14.02 -5.54
C ALA A 105 -14.20 -13.51 -5.79
N GLY A 106 -14.56 -13.14 -7.03
CA GLY A 106 -15.91 -12.68 -7.40
C GLY A 106 -16.16 -11.18 -7.16
N PHE A 107 -15.12 -10.40 -6.87
CA PHE A 107 -15.18 -8.96 -6.62
C PHE A 107 -14.65 -8.11 -7.78
N ALA A 108 -14.56 -8.65 -9.00
CA ALA A 108 -14.07 -7.94 -10.20
C ALA A 108 -14.68 -6.53 -10.34
N LYS A 109 -16.00 -6.41 -10.16
CA LYS A 109 -16.74 -5.13 -10.24
C LYS A 109 -16.28 -4.08 -9.21
N TYR A 110 -15.77 -4.52 -8.07
CA TYR A 110 -15.37 -3.67 -6.94
C TYR A 110 -13.86 -3.55 -6.80
N ALA A 111 -13.09 -4.23 -7.65
CA ALA A 111 -11.66 -4.43 -7.45
C ALA A 111 -10.91 -3.10 -7.29
N ARG A 112 -11.10 -2.16 -8.23
CA ARG A 112 -10.45 -0.84 -8.14
C ARG A 112 -10.86 -0.04 -6.91
N LEU A 113 -12.16 0.01 -6.60
CA LEU A 113 -12.68 0.68 -5.41
C LEU A 113 -12.07 0.09 -4.12
N VAL A 114 -11.94 -1.23 -4.04
CA VAL A 114 -11.34 -1.92 -2.89
C VAL A 114 -9.86 -1.56 -2.77
N LEU A 115 -9.09 -1.59 -3.85
CA LEU A 115 -7.67 -1.25 -3.81
C LEU A 115 -7.43 0.21 -3.43
N ASP A 116 -8.20 1.14 -4.01
CA ASP A 116 -8.10 2.57 -3.72
C ASP A 116 -8.41 2.91 -2.25
N VAL A 117 -9.46 2.30 -1.69
CA VAL A 117 -9.96 2.63 -0.34
C VAL A 117 -9.22 1.88 0.75
N THR A 118 -8.91 0.60 0.52
CA THR A 118 -8.32 -0.26 1.55
C THR A 118 -6.80 -0.16 1.57
N ASN A 119 -6.20 0.16 0.41
CA ASN A 119 -4.76 0.34 0.22
C ASN A 119 -3.97 -0.77 0.93
N PRO A 120 -4.14 -2.03 0.47
CA PRO A 120 -3.72 -3.21 1.19
C PRO A 120 -2.21 -3.27 1.38
N THR A 121 -1.40 -2.64 0.51
CA THR A 121 0.06 -2.57 0.56
C THR A 121 0.60 -1.24 1.07
N GLY A 122 -0.19 -0.17 1.14
CA GLY A 122 0.28 1.12 1.61
C GLY A 122 1.09 1.88 0.59
N ALA A 123 0.36 2.68 -0.19
CA ALA A 123 0.62 4.07 -0.61
C ALA A 123 0.93 4.30 -2.11
N ARG A 124 -0.09 4.80 -2.81
CA ARG A 124 -0.07 6.13 -3.46
C ARG A 124 -1.52 6.64 -3.51
N LEU A 125 -1.92 7.49 -2.57
CA LEU A 125 -3.06 8.39 -2.83
C LEU A 125 -2.54 9.41 -3.85
N GLY A 126 -2.76 9.17 -5.14
CA GLY A 126 -2.23 10.09 -6.15
C GLY A 126 -2.47 9.78 -7.62
N ARG A 127 -2.91 8.57 -8.01
CA ARG A 127 -3.21 8.31 -9.44
C ARG A 127 -4.69 8.16 -9.79
N THR A 128 -5.59 8.00 -8.81
CA THR A 128 -7.05 8.07 -9.08
C THR A 128 -7.63 9.49 -9.03
N ALA A 129 -6.90 10.47 -8.48
CA ALA A 129 -7.28 11.88 -8.59
C ALA A 129 -6.94 12.52 -9.96
N LEU A 130 -6.02 11.93 -10.74
CA LEU A 130 -5.62 12.44 -12.05
C LEU A 130 -6.27 11.73 -13.25
N ALA A 131 -6.91 10.58 -13.05
CA ALA A 131 -7.68 9.91 -14.11
C ALA A 131 -9.05 10.58 -14.39
N VAL A 132 -9.50 11.50 -13.53
CA VAL A 132 -10.73 12.27 -13.72
C VAL A 132 -10.52 13.51 -14.62
N GLU A 133 -9.29 14.03 -14.76
CA GLU A 133 -9.02 15.21 -15.59
C GLU A 133 -8.74 14.91 -17.07
N VAL A 134 -8.34 13.69 -17.43
CA VAL A 134 -8.02 13.36 -18.84
C VAL A 134 -9.27 13.04 -19.67
N LEU A 135 -10.39 12.66 -19.05
CA LEU A 135 -11.63 12.32 -19.78
C LEU A 135 -12.57 13.51 -20.03
N THR A 136 -12.29 14.69 -19.48
CA THR A 136 -13.12 15.89 -19.68
C THR A 136 -12.58 16.87 -20.73
N GLN A 137 -11.38 16.64 -21.29
CA GLN A 137 -10.77 17.55 -22.28
C GLN A 137 -10.85 17.07 -23.74
N SER A 138 -11.53 15.96 -24.04
CA SER A 138 -11.76 15.51 -25.43
C SER A 138 -13.20 15.74 -25.93
N ALA A 139 -13.99 16.56 -25.21
CA ALA A 139 -15.32 16.97 -25.64
C ALA A 139 -15.34 18.50 -25.90
N THR A 140 -14.62 18.93 -26.93
CA THR A 140 -14.82 20.23 -27.60
C THR A 140 -14.56 20.08 -29.08
#